data_AF-A0A7K3GB21-F1
#
_entry.id   AF-A0A7K3GB21-F1
#
_cell.length_a   1.000
_cell.length_b   1.000
_cell.length_c   1.000
_cell.angle_alpha   90.00
_cell.angle_beta   90.00
_cell.angle_gamma   90.00
#
_symmetry.space_group_name_H-M   'P 1'
#
loop_
_entity.id
_entity.type
_entity.pdbx_description
1 polymer ?
#
loop_
_entity_poly.entity_id
_entity_poly.type
_entity_poly.pdbx_seq_one_letter_code
_entity_poly.pdbx_strand_id
1 'polypeptide(L)'
;MVRHGFAVHPLAPGAKTPASNCDTCAAGTHQPQHCPCHAQHGWCHGFYAATINLDTVQQWWTIQPQFGIGVACGPSRLVVIDVDAHTNHSPERSRLLPGIPIHDSVDLTGLSSGFDTLALLAAYRRRPDPCTDTSTLRVRTPSGGMHIWYRTPRHAPLFKSSSGSSNRTA
;
A
#
# COMPACT_ATOMS: atom_id res chain seq x y z
N MET A 1 9.35 3.27 -12.04
CA MET A 1 8.00 2.72 -11.81
C MET A 1 7.13 2.82 -13.05
N VAL A 2 6.83 4.02 -13.55
CA VAL A 2 5.98 4.25 -14.75
C VAL A 2 6.44 3.45 -15.98
N ARG A 3 7.74 3.46 -16.31
CA ARG A 3 8.30 2.68 -17.43
C ARG A 3 8.10 1.16 -17.31
N HIS A 4 7.79 0.65 -16.12
CA HIS A 4 7.47 -0.77 -15.87
C HIS A 4 5.95 -1.03 -15.83
N GLY A 5 5.13 -0.06 -16.22
CA GLY A 5 3.68 -0.15 -16.26
C GLY A 5 2.98 0.01 -14.90
N PHE A 6 3.66 0.61 -13.91
CA PHE A 6 3.06 0.86 -12.60
C PHE A 6 2.49 2.27 -12.53
N ALA A 7 1.19 2.37 -12.26
CA ALA A 7 0.48 3.63 -12.10
C ALA A 7 0.90 4.28 -10.77
N VAL A 8 1.38 5.53 -10.84
CA VAL A 8 1.88 6.27 -9.68
C VAL A 8 1.06 7.52 -9.43
N HIS A 9 1.04 7.98 -8.19
CA HIS A 9 0.48 9.26 -7.79
C HIS A 9 1.38 9.94 -6.75
N PRO A 10 1.27 11.25 -6.55
CA PRO A 10 2.05 11.96 -5.54
C PRO A 10 1.59 11.64 -4.11
N LEU A 11 2.55 11.59 -3.20
CA LEU A 11 2.39 11.62 -1.75
C LEU A 11 2.84 12.97 -1.22
N ALA A 12 2.21 13.43 -0.14
CA ALA A 12 2.64 14.64 0.54
C ALA A 12 4.12 14.50 1.02
N PRO A 13 4.92 15.59 0.95
CA PRO A 13 6.33 15.53 1.33
C PRO A 13 6.54 14.97 2.73
N GLY A 14 7.42 13.97 2.87
CA GLY A 14 7.72 13.32 4.16
C GLY A 14 6.58 12.52 4.77
N ALA A 15 5.47 12.31 4.06
CA ALA A 15 4.30 11.60 4.56
C ALA A 15 3.98 10.33 3.74
N LYS A 16 3.22 9.41 4.34
CA LYS A 16 2.67 8.21 3.67
C LYS A 16 1.25 8.42 3.14
N THR A 17 0.79 9.66 3.05
CA THR A 17 -0.55 10.02 2.58
C THR A 17 -0.48 10.69 1.20
N PRO A 18 -1.53 10.57 0.36
CA PRO A 18 -1.60 11.30 -0.90
C PRO A 18 -1.34 12.80 -0.74
N ALA A 19 -0.83 13.44 -1.80
CA ALA A 19 -0.77 14.90 -1.86
C ALA A 19 -2.18 15.50 -1.72
N SER A 20 -2.25 16.71 -1.14
CA SER A 20 -3.52 17.38 -0.88
C SER A 20 -4.28 17.70 -2.17
N ASN A 21 -5.60 17.69 -2.06
CA ASN A 21 -6.50 18.20 -3.08
C ASN A 21 -6.28 19.71 -3.28
N CYS A 22 -6.62 20.24 -4.47
CA CYS A 22 -6.79 21.68 -4.64
C CYS A 22 -8.03 22.17 -3.88
N ASP A 23 -8.13 23.48 -3.61
CA ASP A 23 -9.21 24.08 -2.82
C ASP A 23 -10.61 23.71 -3.32
N THR A 24 -10.81 23.71 -4.64
CA THR A 24 -12.09 23.32 -5.26
C THR A 24 -12.43 21.86 -5.01
N CYS A 25 -11.43 20.97 -5.06
CA CYS A 25 -11.65 19.53 -4.81
C CYS A 25 -11.81 19.23 -3.33
N ALA A 26 -11.16 19.99 -2.45
CA ALA A 26 -11.30 19.86 -1.00
C ALA A 26 -12.69 20.30 -0.51
N ALA A 27 -13.29 21.32 -1.15
CA ALA A 27 -14.65 21.78 -0.84
C ALA A 27 -15.76 21.08 -1.64
N GLY A 28 -15.40 20.38 -2.72
CA GLY A 28 -16.35 19.79 -3.67
C GLY A 28 -16.87 18.42 -3.25
N THR A 29 -17.94 17.97 -3.91
CA THR A 29 -18.61 16.68 -3.64
C THR A 29 -18.63 15.72 -4.84
N HIS A 30 -17.76 15.93 -5.82
CA HIS A 30 -17.70 15.05 -7.00
C HIS A 30 -17.05 13.70 -6.67
N GLN A 31 -17.41 12.68 -7.46
CA GLN A 31 -16.81 11.36 -7.33
C GLN A 31 -15.30 11.42 -7.63
N PRO A 32 -14.43 10.94 -6.71
CA PRO A 32 -12.97 10.99 -6.87
C PRO A 32 -12.44 10.43 -8.19
N GLN A 33 -13.08 9.39 -8.73
CA GLN A 33 -12.72 8.74 -10.00
C GLN A 33 -12.96 9.62 -11.23
N HIS A 34 -13.84 10.61 -11.11
CA HIS A 34 -14.27 11.49 -12.20
C HIS A 34 -13.89 12.95 -11.93
N CYS A 35 -12.80 13.16 -11.18
CA CYS A 35 -12.34 14.49 -10.86
C CYS A 35 -11.94 15.24 -12.14
N PRO A 36 -12.45 16.46 -12.38
CA PRO A 36 -12.10 17.24 -13.57
C PRO A 36 -10.61 17.59 -13.63
N CYS A 37 -9.91 17.64 -12.49
CA CYS A 37 -8.46 17.85 -12.47
C CYS A 37 -7.70 16.75 -13.22
N HIS A 38 -8.21 15.51 -13.30
CA HIS A 38 -7.51 14.42 -13.98
C HIS A 38 -7.35 14.69 -15.48
N ALA A 39 -8.37 15.30 -16.12
CA ALA A 39 -8.32 15.70 -17.52
C ALA A 39 -7.32 16.84 -17.78
N GLN A 40 -6.92 17.56 -16.73
CA GLN A 40 -5.94 18.65 -16.77
C GLN A 40 -4.58 18.22 -16.20
N HIS A 41 -4.31 16.91 -16.12
CA HIS A 41 -3.07 16.38 -15.53
C HIS A 41 -2.85 16.80 -14.07
N GLY A 42 -3.91 16.99 -13.28
CA GLY A 42 -3.85 17.24 -11.84
C GLY A 42 -3.83 15.96 -11.01
N TRP A 43 -3.30 16.04 -9.78
CA TRP A 43 -3.11 14.90 -8.87
C TRP A 43 -4.19 14.75 -7.78
N CYS A 44 -5.29 15.51 -7.86
CA CYS A 44 -6.36 15.47 -6.86
C CYS A 44 -6.90 14.04 -6.70
N HIS A 45 -7.27 13.70 -5.46
CA HIS A 45 -7.80 12.40 -5.05
C HIS A 45 -6.82 11.23 -5.12
N GLY A 46 -5.51 11.51 -5.00
CA GLY A 46 -4.50 10.49 -4.70
C GLY A 46 -4.46 9.35 -5.73
N PHE A 47 -4.69 8.11 -5.28
CA PHE A 47 -4.59 6.95 -6.16
C PHE A 47 -5.62 6.94 -7.29
N TYR A 48 -6.68 7.75 -7.21
CA TYR A 48 -7.61 7.93 -8.32
C TYR A 48 -7.01 8.71 -9.49
N ALA A 49 -6.06 9.62 -9.23
CA ALA A 49 -5.28 10.29 -10.26
C ALA A 49 -4.12 9.44 -10.80
N ALA A 50 -3.86 8.25 -10.22
CA ALA A 50 -2.65 7.50 -10.51
C ALA A 50 -2.55 7.13 -11.99
N THR A 51 -1.38 7.37 -12.58
CA THR A 51 -1.20 7.26 -14.03
C THR A 51 0.14 6.65 -14.40
N ILE A 52 0.19 6.10 -15.62
CA ILE A 52 1.42 5.69 -16.31
C ILE A 52 1.83 6.69 -17.40
N ASN A 53 1.11 7.80 -17.56
CA ASN A 53 1.51 8.86 -18.48
C ASN A 53 2.76 9.55 -17.94
N LEU A 54 3.88 9.38 -18.66
CA LEU A 54 5.18 9.90 -18.23
C LEU A 54 5.21 11.43 -18.19
N ASP A 55 4.55 12.11 -19.13
CA ASP A 55 4.54 13.56 -19.22
C ASP A 55 3.80 14.16 -18.02
N THR A 56 2.66 13.56 -17.65
CA THR A 56 1.91 13.94 -16.44
C THR A 56 2.76 13.78 -15.19
N VAL A 57 3.46 12.65 -15.05
CA VAL A 57 4.31 12.39 -13.88
C VAL A 57 5.51 13.34 -13.83
N GLN A 58 6.13 13.65 -14.97
CA GLN A 58 7.21 14.62 -15.03
C GLN A 58 6.72 16.02 -14.63
N GLN A 59 5.57 16.45 -15.15
CA GLN A 59 4.96 17.73 -14.80
C GLN A 59 4.72 17.85 -13.28
N TRP A 60 4.19 16.82 -12.63
CA TRP A 60 3.95 16.82 -11.18
C TRP A 60 5.22 17.09 -10.38
N TRP A 61 6.32 16.40 -10.69
CA TRP A 61 7.59 16.56 -9.99
C TRP A 61 8.38 17.81 -10.41
N THR A 62 8.12 18.37 -11.59
CA THR A 62 8.61 19.71 -11.94
C THR A 62 7.94 20.79 -11.09
N ILE A 63 6.63 20.68 -10.85
CA ILE A 63 5.88 21.66 -10.06
C ILE A 63 6.14 21.49 -8.56
N GLN A 64 6.22 20.25 -8.08
CA GLN A 64 6.43 19.93 -6.66
C GLN A 64 7.53 18.86 -6.50
N PRO A 65 8.82 19.27 -6.49
CA PRO A 65 9.95 18.34 -6.43
C PRO A 65 10.02 17.51 -5.15
N GLN A 66 9.36 17.94 -4.07
CA GLN A 66 9.39 17.28 -2.76
C GLN A 66 8.36 16.16 -2.59
N PHE A 67 7.49 15.92 -3.58
CA PHE A 67 6.50 14.85 -3.48
C PHE A 67 7.16 13.48 -3.33
N GLY A 68 6.59 12.66 -2.45
CA GLY A 68 6.87 11.23 -2.40
C GLY A 68 6.10 10.50 -3.50
N ILE A 69 6.53 9.28 -3.86
CA ILE A 69 5.87 8.48 -4.90
C ILE A 69 5.01 7.39 -4.26
N GLY A 70 3.71 7.43 -4.55
CA GLY A 70 2.77 6.35 -4.25
C GLY A 70 2.51 5.50 -5.49
N VAL A 71 2.30 4.19 -5.31
CA VAL A 71 1.92 3.26 -6.40
C VAL A 71 0.49 2.80 -6.16
N ALA A 72 -0.38 2.97 -7.16
CA ALA A 72 -1.73 2.44 -7.13
C ALA A 72 -1.70 0.95 -7.49
N CYS A 73 -1.80 0.08 -6.48
CA CYS A 73 -1.68 -1.37 -6.63
C CYS A 73 -2.70 -1.98 -7.59
N GLY A 74 -3.98 -1.57 -7.50
CA GLY A 74 -5.05 -2.15 -8.31
C GLY A 74 -4.82 -1.97 -9.82
N PRO A 75 -4.73 -0.72 -10.33
CA PRO A 75 -4.39 -0.45 -11.73
C PRO A 75 -3.05 -1.05 -12.16
N SER A 76 -2.09 -1.18 -11.24
CA SER A 76 -0.78 -1.75 -11.50
C SER A 76 -0.74 -3.28 -11.50
N ARG A 77 -1.86 -3.96 -11.18
CA ARG A 77 -1.92 -5.41 -10.99
C ARG A 77 -0.89 -5.92 -9.97
N LEU A 78 -0.82 -5.23 -8.85
CA LEU A 78 0.09 -5.55 -7.75
C LEU A 78 -0.69 -5.91 -6.49
N VAL A 79 -0.09 -6.79 -5.69
CA VAL A 79 -0.40 -6.96 -4.28
C VAL A 79 0.86 -6.64 -3.51
N VAL A 80 0.73 -5.83 -2.47
CA VAL A 80 1.83 -5.52 -1.56
C VAL A 80 1.42 -5.98 -0.18
N ILE A 81 2.24 -6.83 0.43
CA ILE A 81 2.09 -7.23 1.83
C ILE A 81 2.91 -6.23 2.65
N ASP A 82 2.24 -5.44 3.48
CA ASP A 82 2.88 -4.54 4.46
C ASP A 82 3.04 -5.29 5.78
N VAL A 83 4.30 -5.52 6.18
CA VAL A 83 4.66 -6.28 7.37
C VAL A 83 5.26 -5.33 8.39
N ASP A 84 4.50 -5.04 9.45
CA ASP A 84 4.96 -4.16 10.52
C ASP A 84 5.93 -4.87 11.48
N ALA A 85 6.99 -4.16 11.88
CA ALA A 85 7.98 -4.65 12.86
C ALA A 85 7.59 -4.36 14.32
N HIS A 86 6.50 -3.62 14.56
CA HIS A 86 6.13 -3.16 15.89
C HIS A 86 4.80 -3.75 16.33
N THR A 87 4.74 -4.26 17.56
CA THR A 87 3.49 -4.37 18.30
C THR A 87 3.59 -3.54 19.56
N ASN A 88 2.66 -2.62 19.78
CA ASN A 88 2.49 -2.03 21.11
C ASN A 88 1.93 -3.08 22.10
N HIS A 89 1.20 -4.09 21.60
CA HIS A 89 0.78 -5.31 22.30
C HIS A 89 0.47 -6.42 21.28
N SER A 90 0.81 -7.67 21.58
CA SER A 90 0.35 -8.82 20.77
C SER A 90 -1.17 -8.95 20.89
N PRO A 91 -1.92 -9.03 19.78
CA PRO A 91 -3.37 -9.14 19.83
C PRO A 91 -3.77 -10.48 20.45
N GLU A 92 -5.00 -10.56 20.96
CA GLU A 92 -5.58 -11.82 21.44
C GLU A 92 -5.46 -12.92 20.36
N ARG A 93 -5.34 -14.19 20.79
CA ARG A 93 -5.19 -15.37 19.92
C ARG A 93 -6.21 -15.40 18.78
N SER A 94 -7.46 -15.05 19.06
CA SER A 94 -8.57 -15.01 18.09
C SER A 94 -8.40 -13.93 17.00
N ARG A 95 -7.54 -12.93 17.23
CA ARG A 95 -7.30 -11.79 16.33
C ARG A 95 -5.96 -11.87 15.61
N LEU A 96 -5.07 -12.79 15.97
CA LEU A 96 -3.79 -12.99 15.27
C LEU A 96 -4.00 -13.38 13.81
N LEU A 97 -4.90 -14.34 13.54
CA LEU A 97 -5.27 -14.77 12.19
C LEU A 97 -6.81 -14.79 12.05
N PRO A 98 -7.46 -13.64 11.77
CA PRO A 98 -8.91 -13.56 11.70
C PRO A 98 -9.50 -14.59 10.72
N GLY A 99 -10.43 -15.41 11.20
CA GLY A 99 -11.06 -16.48 10.42
C GLY A 99 -10.25 -17.78 10.33
N ILE A 100 -9.10 -17.88 10.98
CA ILE A 100 -8.30 -19.11 11.07
C ILE A 100 -8.15 -19.48 12.56
N PRO A 101 -8.80 -20.55 13.05
CA PRO A 101 -8.67 -20.95 14.44
C PRO A 101 -7.24 -21.44 14.74
N ILE A 102 -6.65 -20.91 15.81
CA ILE A 102 -5.36 -21.34 16.33
C ILE A 102 -5.61 -22.15 17.61
N HIS A 103 -5.45 -23.47 17.53
CA HIS A 103 -5.71 -24.38 18.65
C HIS A 103 -4.85 -24.06 19.88
N ASP A 104 -5.40 -24.15 21.09
CA ASP A 104 -4.76 -23.76 22.36
C ASP A 104 -3.40 -24.43 22.62
N SER A 105 -3.18 -25.61 22.03
CA SER A 105 -1.89 -26.31 22.09
C SER A 105 -0.76 -25.67 21.30
N VAL A 106 -1.05 -24.71 20.40
CA VAL A 106 -0.02 -23.96 19.69
C VAL A 106 0.57 -22.94 20.65
N ASP A 107 1.86 -23.06 20.92
CA ASP A 107 2.61 -22.06 21.68
C ASP A 107 2.81 -20.81 20.82
N LEU A 108 2.35 -19.67 21.34
CA LEU A 108 2.43 -18.36 20.70
C LEU A 108 3.41 -17.44 21.45
N THR A 109 4.13 -17.98 22.43
CA THR A 109 5.14 -17.25 23.19
C THR A 109 6.20 -16.71 22.23
N GLY A 110 6.49 -15.41 22.34
CA GLY A 110 7.49 -14.74 21.50
C GLY A 110 6.97 -14.14 20.19
N LEU A 111 5.71 -14.35 19.81
CA LEU A 111 5.11 -13.60 18.69
C LEU A 111 4.96 -12.12 19.06
N SER A 112 5.73 -11.25 18.42
CA SER A 112 5.89 -9.84 18.80
C SER A 112 5.86 -8.86 17.63
N SER A 113 5.63 -9.36 16.42
CA SER A 113 5.64 -8.55 15.20
C SER A 113 4.73 -9.10 14.11
N GLY A 114 4.51 -8.29 13.08
CA GLY A 114 3.87 -8.73 11.84
C GLY A 114 4.68 -9.81 11.12
N PHE A 115 6.01 -9.84 11.29
CA PHE A 115 6.86 -10.89 10.73
C PHE A 115 6.49 -12.25 11.33
N ASP A 116 6.36 -12.32 12.66
CA ASP A 116 6.02 -13.57 13.34
C ASP A 116 4.61 -14.02 12.98
N THR A 117 3.67 -13.08 12.87
CA THR A 117 2.29 -13.37 12.45
C THR A 117 2.22 -13.91 11.02
N LEU A 118 2.99 -13.33 10.09
CA LEU A 118 3.05 -13.80 8.71
C LEU A 118 3.76 -15.14 8.59
N ALA A 119 4.83 -15.37 9.36
CA ALA A 119 5.52 -16.66 9.42
C ALA A 119 4.61 -17.76 9.98
N LEU A 120 3.80 -17.46 11.01
CA LEU A 120 2.80 -18.38 11.55
C LEU A 120 1.75 -18.75 10.48
N LEU A 121 1.23 -17.76 9.74
CA LEU A 121 0.29 -18.01 8.65
C LEU A 121 0.91 -18.89 7.55
N ALA A 122 2.16 -18.61 7.17
CA ALA A 122 2.88 -19.38 6.18
C ALA A 122 3.06 -20.83 6.62
N ALA A 123 3.49 -21.06 7.86
CA ALA A 123 3.62 -22.38 8.47
C ALA A 123 2.28 -23.12 8.51
N TYR A 124 1.21 -22.47 8.95
CA TYR A 124 -0.15 -23.02 8.96
C TYR A 124 -0.60 -23.46 7.55
N ARG A 125 -0.25 -22.68 6.52
CA ARG A 125 -0.55 -23.00 5.11
C ARG A 125 0.48 -23.94 4.46
N ARG A 126 1.49 -24.39 5.19
CA ARG A 126 2.63 -25.19 4.69
C ARG A 126 3.30 -24.53 3.48
N ARG A 127 3.52 -23.21 3.55
CA ARG A 127 4.20 -22.41 2.54
C ARG A 127 5.48 -21.79 3.12
N PRO A 128 6.47 -21.46 2.27
CA PRO A 128 7.62 -20.67 2.71
C PRO A 128 7.19 -19.33 3.29
N ASP A 129 7.97 -18.81 4.24
CA ASP A 129 7.77 -17.48 4.81
C ASP A 129 7.99 -16.40 3.73
N PRO A 130 6.94 -15.61 3.37
CA PRO A 130 7.07 -14.53 2.40
C PRO A 130 8.13 -13.50 2.78
N CYS A 131 8.42 -13.31 4.08
CA CYS A 131 9.45 -12.38 4.53
C CYS A 131 10.85 -12.78 4.07
N THR A 132 11.07 -14.05 3.74
CA THR A 132 12.35 -14.59 3.26
C THR A 132 12.45 -14.67 1.74
N ASP A 133 11.36 -14.40 1.01
CA ASP A 133 11.31 -14.53 -0.46
C ASP A 133 12.19 -13.48 -1.15
N THR A 134 13.31 -13.93 -1.71
CA THR A 134 14.25 -13.11 -2.48
C THR A 134 13.94 -13.07 -3.97
N SER A 135 12.95 -13.82 -4.45
CA SER A 135 12.57 -13.88 -5.87
C SER A 135 11.74 -12.67 -6.31
N THR A 136 11.32 -11.82 -5.37
CA THR A 136 10.53 -10.62 -5.62
C THR A 136 11.10 -9.37 -4.94
N LEU A 137 10.56 -8.20 -5.31
CA LEU A 137 10.94 -6.94 -4.70
C LEU A 137 10.50 -6.88 -3.24
N ARG A 138 11.47 -6.62 -2.36
CA ARG A 138 11.26 -6.31 -0.94
C ARG A 138 11.85 -4.94 -0.63
N VAL A 139 11.12 -4.14 0.15
CA VAL A 139 11.54 -2.79 0.54
C VAL A 139 11.39 -2.65 2.05
N ARG A 140 12.45 -2.25 2.75
CA ARG A 140 12.38 -1.95 4.18
C ARG A 140 11.60 -0.65 4.39
N THR A 141 10.72 -0.64 5.37
CA THR A 141 10.01 0.59 5.77
C THR A 141 10.84 1.35 6.81
N PRO A 142 10.66 2.68 6.96
CA PRO A 142 11.40 3.46 7.96
C PRO A 142 11.19 3.00 9.41
N SER A 143 10.05 2.36 9.70
CA SER A 143 9.73 1.77 11.01
C SER A 143 10.32 0.37 11.20
N GLY A 144 11.26 -0.05 10.35
CA GLY A 144 11.87 -1.39 10.44
C GLY A 144 11.01 -2.53 9.89
N GLY A 145 9.78 -2.25 9.46
CA GLY A 145 8.93 -3.20 8.75
C GLY A 145 9.38 -3.47 7.30
N MET A 146 8.52 -4.14 6.53
CA MET A 146 8.84 -4.54 5.16
C MET A 146 7.62 -4.57 4.25
N HIS A 147 7.76 -4.01 3.05
CA HIS A 147 6.82 -4.25 1.95
C HIS A 147 7.34 -5.39 1.07
N ILE A 148 6.48 -6.37 0.78
CA ILE A 148 6.77 -7.48 -0.14
C ILE A 148 5.82 -7.37 -1.33
N TRP A 149 6.36 -7.26 -2.54
CA TRP A 149 5.59 -6.92 -3.73
C TRP A 149 5.36 -8.15 -4.59
N TYR A 150 4.14 -8.37 -5.09
CA TYR A 150 3.81 -9.46 -6.01
C TYR A 150 3.00 -8.93 -7.18
N ARG A 151 3.15 -9.55 -8.36
CA ARG A 151 2.24 -9.33 -9.50
C ARG A 151 1.01 -10.22 -9.36
N THR A 152 -0.17 -9.67 -9.62
CA THR A 152 -1.39 -10.45 -9.68
C THR A 152 -1.51 -11.13 -11.05
N PRO A 153 -1.83 -12.44 -11.11
CA PRO A 153 -2.05 -13.14 -12.37
C PRO A 153 -3.10 -12.42 -13.22
N ARG A 154 -2.96 -12.39 -14.56
CA ARG A 154 -3.85 -11.63 -15.47
C ARG A 154 -5.33 -11.99 -15.33
N HIS A 155 -5.62 -13.24 -14.99
CA HIS A 155 -6.98 -13.77 -14.82
C HIS A 155 -7.48 -13.74 -13.37
N ALA A 156 -6.66 -13.28 -12.42
CA ALA A 156 -7.08 -13.12 -11.04
C ALA A 156 -7.89 -11.81 -10.87
N PRO A 157 -8.80 -11.77 -9.87
CA PRO A 157 -9.46 -10.53 -9.47
C PRO A 157 -8.48 -9.40 -9.20
N LEU A 158 -8.88 -8.18 -9.53
CA LEU A 158 -8.10 -6.99 -9.19
C LEU A 158 -8.28 -6.68 -7.70
N PHE A 159 -7.16 -6.45 -7.03
CA PHE A 159 -7.17 -5.91 -5.67
C PHE A 159 -7.38 -4.40 -5.74
N LYS A 160 -8.02 -3.83 -4.73
CA LYS A 160 -8.21 -2.38 -4.63
C LYS A 160 -6.94 -1.72 -4.09
N SER A 161 -6.71 -0.49 -4.50
CA SER A 161 -5.74 0.39 -3.83
C SER A 161 -6.39 0.94 -2.56
N SER A 162 -5.59 1.10 -1.51
CA SER A 162 -5.96 1.85 -0.31
C SER A 162 -4.91 2.94 -0.07
N SER A 163 -5.31 3.97 0.66
CA SER A 163 -4.40 4.96 1.23
C SER A 163 -4.32 4.74 2.73
N GLY A 164 -3.16 5.04 3.34
CA GLY A 164 -3.04 5.02 4.79
C GLY A 164 -4.08 5.94 5.43
N SER A 165 -4.76 5.45 6.47
CA SER A 165 -5.65 6.25 7.30
C SER A 165 -4.80 7.11 8.24
N SER A 166 -4.77 8.42 7.99
CA SER A 166 -4.36 9.40 9.00
C SER A 166 -5.59 10.19 9.43
N ASN A 167 -5.69 10.59 10.70
CA ASN A 167 -6.76 11.47 11.20
C ASN A 167 -6.80 12.86 10.51
N ARG A 168 -5.89 13.11 9.57
CA ARG A 168 -5.91 14.20 8.61
C ARG A 168 -6.25 13.63 7.23
N THR A 169 -7.49 13.21 7.04
CA THR A 169 -7.97 12.86 5.69
C THR A 169 -8.26 14.14 4.91
N ALA A 170 -7.79 14.15 3.66
CA ALA A 170 -8.10 15.12 2.62
C ALA A 170 -9.56 15.04 2.16
#